data_AF-A0A517WH79-F1
#
_entry.id   AF-A0A517WH79-F1
#
_cell.length_a   1.000
_cell.length_b   1.000
_cell.length_c   1.000
_cell.angle_alpha   90.00
_cell.angle_beta   90.00
_cell.angle_gamma   90.00
#
_symmetry.space_group_name_H-M   'P 1'
#
loop_
_entity.id
_entity.type
_entity.pdbx_description
1 polymer ?
#
loop_
_entity_poly.entity_id
_entity_poly.type
_entity_poly.pdbx_seq_one_letter_code
_entity_poly.pdbx_strand_id
1 'polypeptide(L)'
;MNNQAQKECHGDMFPDNLDKRDENTHAGKVFKVNIKPAMAGVLPVAPERTIEVDHAAWKVCRGCPEFVSCYQLSMAKIALQTAIRVN
;
A
#
# COMPACT_ATOMS: atom_id res chain seq x y z
N MET A 1 -26.55 1.80 -18.13
CA MET A 1 -25.19 1.53 -17.61
C MET A 1 -24.81 2.75 -16.79
N ASN A 2 -24.90 2.66 -15.45
CA ASN A 2 -24.73 3.82 -14.59
C ASN A 2 -23.24 4.09 -14.39
N ASN A 3 -22.76 5.13 -15.05
CA ASN A 3 -21.43 5.70 -14.87
C ASN A 3 -21.41 6.45 -13.52
N GLN A 4 -21.38 5.71 -12.40
CA GLN A 4 -21.06 6.32 -11.11
C GLN A 4 -19.58 6.67 -11.16
N ALA A 5 -19.27 7.97 -11.12
CA ALA A 5 -17.90 8.46 -11.01
C ALA A 5 -17.20 7.72 -9.86
N GLN A 6 -16.22 6.90 -10.21
CA GLN A 6 -15.43 6.11 -9.26
C GLN A 6 -14.83 7.08 -8.24
N LYS A 7 -14.97 6.77 -6.95
CA LYS A 7 -14.40 7.64 -5.89
C LYS A 7 -12.90 7.75 -6.07
N GLU A 8 -12.37 8.95 -5.85
CA GLU A 8 -10.92 9.23 -5.99
C GLU A 8 -10.03 8.35 -5.10
N CYS A 9 -10.57 7.75 -4.04
CA CYS A 9 -9.82 6.88 -3.12
C CYS A 9 -9.99 5.36 -3.41
N HIS A 10 -10.60 5.00 -4.54
CA HIS A 10 -10.86 3.60 -4.91
C HIS A 10 -9.56 2.94 -5.36
N GLY A 11 -9.14 1.87 -4.66
CA GLY A 11 -7.88 1.17 -4.92
C GLY A 11 -6.67 1.67 -4.11
N ASP A 12 -6.84 2.69 -3.26
CA ASP A 12 -5.74 3.33 -2.53
C ASP A 12 -5.59 2.87 -1.07
N MET A 13 -6.22 1.75 -0.69
CA MET A 13 -6.09 1.24 0.69
C MET A 13 -4.65 0.86 1.04
N PHE A 14 -3.91 0.37 0.04
CA PHE A 14 -2.54 -0.10 0.15
C PHE A 14 -1.57 0.87 -0.52
N PRO A 15 -0.32 0.95 -0.04
CA PRO A 15 0.69 1.81 -0.65
C PRO A 15 1.06 1.33 -2.05
N ASP A 16 1.47 2.28 -2.89
CA ASP A 16 2.07 1.98 -4.19
C ASP A 16 3.58 1.76 -4.05
N ASN A 17 4.05 0.57 -4.44
CA ASN A 17 5.45 0.16 -4.30
C ASN A 17 6.28 0.29 -5.59
N LEU A 18 5.71 0.79 -6.70
CA LEU A 18 6.41 0.85 -7.99
C LEU A 18 7.28 2.10 -8.17
N ASP A 19 6.89 3.23 -7.56
CA ASP A 19 7.46 4.55 -7.93
C ASP A 19 8.51 5.12 -6.97
N LYS A 20 8.85 4.43 -5.88
CA LYS A 20 9.57 5.09 -4.77
C LYS A 20 10.77 4.26 -4.32
N ARG A 21 11.89 4.41 -5.04
CA ARG A 21 13.19 3.89 -4.59
C ARG A 21 13.81 4.72 -3.46
N ASP A 22 13.33 5.95 -3.24
CA ASP A 22 14.01 6.95 -2.39
C ASP A 22 13.22 7.42 -1.15
N GLU A 23 11.99 6.93 -0.93
CA GLU A 23 11.22 7.28 0.26
C GLU A 23 11.22 6.14 1.28
N ASN A 24 11.60 6.47 2.53
CA ASN A 24 11.59 5.54 3.66
C ASN A 24 10.17 5.21 4.16
N THR A 25 9.13 5.80 3.58
CA THR A 25 7.73 5.55 3.94
C THR A 25 6.87 5.49 2.68
N HIS A 26 6.12 4.41 2.53
CA HIS A 26 5.08 4.26 1.51
C HIS A 26 3.73 4.18 2.19
N ALA A 27 2.85 5.13 1.91
CA ALA A 27 1.54 5.22 2.56
C ALA A 27 0.40 5.01 1.55
N GLY A 28 -0.49 4.08 1.88
CA GLY A 28 -1.86 4.06 1.39
C GLY A 28 -2.80 4.69 2.43
N LYS A 29 -4.10 4.66 2.15
CA LYS A 29 -5.14 5.19 3.04
C LYS A 29 -5.25 4.43 4.36
N VAL A 30 -5.01 3.12 4.37
CA VAL A 30 -5.08 2.29 5.57
C VAL A 30 -3.72 1.75 5.96
N PHE A 31 -3.00 1.20 5.00
CA PHE A 31 -1.73 0.52 5.25
C PHE A 31 -0.57 1.42 4.92
N LYS A 32 0.45 1.43 5.78
CA LYS A 32 1.72 2.12 5.56
C LYS A 32 2.87 1.16 5.77
N VAL A 33 3.91 1.29 4.95
CA VAL A 33 5.15 0.54 5.06
C VAL A 33 6.26 1.54 5.35
N ASN A 34 6.98 1.34 6.46
CA ASN A 34 8.19 2.08 6.76
C ASN A 34 9.41 1.19 6.47
N ILE A 35 10.40 1.77 5.83
CA ILE A 35 11.67 1.13 5.47
C ILE A 35 12.77 1.89 6.19
N LYS A 36 13.44 1.23 7.13
CA LYS A 36 14.62 1.78 7.78
C LYS A 36 15.85 1.29 7.01
N PRO A 37 16.62 2.20 6.37
CA PRO A 37 17.78 1.81 5.59
C PRO A 37 18.83 1.15 6.47
N ALA A 38 19.54 0.18 5.90
CA ALA A 38 20.67 -0.44 6.58
C ALA A 38 21.77 0.61 6.80
N MET A 39 22.32 0.68 8.01
CA MET A 39 23.41 1.61 8.30
C MET A 39 24.69 1.13 7.62
N ALA A 40 25.37 2.04 6.90
CA ALA A 40 26.63 1.74 6.23
C ALA A 40 27.70 1.30 7.24
N GLY A 41 28.42 0.21 6.95
CA GLY A 41 29.54 -0.28 7.76
C GLY A 41 29.20 -1.44 8.71
N VAL A 42 27.93 -1.83 8.84
CA VAL A 42 27.51 -3.08 9.48
C VAL A 42 27.40 -4.15 8.38
N LEU A 43 27.71 -5.43 8.70
CA LEU A 43 27.48 -6.65 7.86
C LEU A 43 26.17 -6.56 7.04
N PRO A 44 25.97 -7.29 5.93
CA PRO A 44 24.77 -7.12 5.09
C PRO A 44 23.49 -7.36 5.90
N VAL A 45 22.93 -6.28 6.46
CA VAL A 45 21.65 -6.27 7.16
C VAL A 45 20.64 -5.85 6.12
N ALA A 46 19.66 -6.71 5.85
CA ALA A 46 18.52 -6.31 5.04
C ALA A 46 17.85 -5.08 5.69
N PRO A 47 17.33 -4.12 4.90
CA PRO A 47 16.60 -2.99 5.45
C PRO A 47 15.41 -3.50 6.28
N GLU A 48 15.25 -2.93 7.48
CA GLU A 48 14.14 -3.28 8.38
C GLU A 48 12.85 -2.69 7.80
N ARG A 49 11.80 -3.52 7.73
CA ARG A 49 10.49 -3.11 7.22
C ARG A 49 9.44 -3.30 8.31
N THR A 50 8.69 -2.25 8.59
CA THR A 50 7.54 -2.32 9.52
C THR A 50 6.26 -1.93 8.80
N ILE A 51 5.15 -2.55 9.21
CA ILE A 51 3.82 -2.26 8.67
C ILE A 51 3.02 -1.57 9.77
N GLU A 52 2.41 -0.45 9.41
CA GLU A 52 1.46 0.27 10.26
C GLU A 52 0.07 0.21 9.66
N VAL A 53 -0.93 0.07 10.54
CA VAL A 53 -2.35 0.01 10.16
C VAL A 53 -3.09 1.18 10.82
N ASP A 54 -3.68 2.05 10.02
CA ASP A 54 -4.61 3.06 10.51
C ASP A 54 -5.98 2.42 10.73
N HIS A 55 -6.25 2.03 11.99
CA HIS A 55 -7.50 1.39 12.38
C HIS A 55 -8.72 2.31 12.23
N ALA A 56 -8.55 3.63 12.33
CA ALA A 56 -9.65 4.58 12.13
C ALA A 56 -10.02 4.66 10.65
N ALA A 57 -9.02 4.79 9.77
CA ALA A 57 -9.23 4.75 8.32
C ALA A 57 -9.80 3.40 7.86
N TRP A 58 -9.35 2.28 8.45
CA TRP A 58 -9.92 0.96 8.18
C TRP A 58 -11.42 0.89 8.49
N LYS A 59 -11.84 1.43 9.64
CA LYS A 59 -13.26 1.47 10.02
C LYS A 59 -14.09 2.29 9.04
N VAL A 60 -13.55 3.42 8.56
CA VAL A 60 -14.19 4.25 7.52
C VAL A 60 -14.32 3.47 6.21
N CYS A 61 -13.25 2.80 5.76
CA CYS A 61 -13.27 1.98 4.55
C CYS A 61 -14.29 0.84 4.63
N ARG A 62 -14.39 0.15 5.78
CA ARG A 62 -15.38 -0.92 5.98
C ARG A 62 -16.84 -0.46 5.94
N GLY A 63 -17.09 0.82 6.22
CA GLY A 63 -18.43 1.41 6.08
C GLY A 63 -18.79 1.80 4.65
N CYS A 64 -17.85 1.73 3.71
CA CYS A 64 -18.09 2.10 2.31
C CYS A 64 -18.87 0.99 1.57
N PRO A 65 -19.94 1.32 0.82
CA PRO A 65 -20.66 0.34 -0.01
C PRO A 65 -19.77 -0.39 -1.04
N GLU A 66 -18.71 0.29 -1.48
CA GLU A 66 -17.76 -0.22 -2.48
C GLU A 66 -16.53 -0.88 -1.85
N PHE A 67 -16.56 -1.17 -0.54
CA PHE A 67 -15.42 -1.71 0.18
C PHE A 67 -14.83 -2.96 -0.50
N VAL A 68 -15.69 -3.91 -0.91
CA VAL A 68 -15.24 -5.17 -1.51
C VAL A 68 -14.51 -4.93 -2.83
N SER A 69 -15.07 -4.12 -3.73
CA SER A 69 -14.42 -3.83 -5.02
C SER A 69 -13.14 -3.03 -4.84
N CYS A 70 -13.12 -2.05 -3.93
CA CYS A 70 -11.94 -1.25 -3.60
C CYS A 70 -10.82 -2.13 -3.02
N TYR A 71 -11.15 -3.02 -2.08
CA TYR A 71 -10.20 -3.95 -1.48
C TYR A 71 -9.64 -4.93 -2.51
N GLN A 72 -10.51 -5.54 -3.34
CA GLN A 72 -10.10 -6.45 -4.40
C GLN A 72 -9.17 -5.79 -5.41
N LEU A 73 -9.48 -4.56 -5.84
CA LEU A 73 -8.61 -3.80 -6.74
C LEU A 73 -7.25 -3.52 -6.09
N SER A 74 -7.27 -3.08 -4.83
CA SER A 74 -6.03 -2.81 -4.09
C SER A 74 -5.15 -4.07 -3.98
N MET A 75 -5.76 -5.23 -3.69
CA MET A 75 -5.06 -6.52 -3.62
C MET A 75 -4.55 -6.97 -4.98
N ALA A 76 -5.32 -6.79 -6.05
CA ALA A 76 -4.89 -7.10 -7.42
C ALA A 76 -3.68 -6.24 -7.82
N LYS A 77 -3.67 -4.96 -7.46
CA LYS A 77 -2.53 -4.06 -7.62
C LYS A 77 -1.30 -4.58 -6.88
N ILE A 78 -1.40 -4.93 -5.60
CA ILE A 78 -0.28 -5.50 -4.83
C ILE A 78 0.24 -6.82 -5.43
N ALA A 79 -0.65 -7.70 -5.88
CA ALA A 79 -0.28 -8.94 -6.53
C ALA A 79 0.51 -8.69 -7.83
N LEU A 80 0.05 -7.76 -8.67
CA LEU A 80 0.75 -7.37 -9.90
C LEU A 80 2.14 -6.78 -9.58
N GLN A 81 2.21 -5.86 -8.61
CA GLN A 81 3.47 -5.27 -8.15
C GLN A 81 4.47 -6.32 -7.68
N THR A 82 3.99 -7.33 -6.96
CA THR A 82 4.80 -8.46 -6.50
C THR A 82 5.31 -9.29 -7.68
N ALA A 83 4.46 -9.55 -8.67
CA ALA A 83 4.80 -10.37 -9.83
C ALA A 83 5.84 -9.71 -10.76
N ILE A 84 5.83 -8.38 -10.88
CA ILE A 84 6.75 -7.64 -11.77
C ILE A 84 8.02 -7.14 -11.07
N ARG A 85 8.14 -7.32 -9.75
CA ARG A 85 9.34 -6.92 -8.99
C ARG A 85 10.49 -7.86 -9.32
N VAL A 86 11.34 -7.46 -10.26
CA VAL A 86 12.59 -8.14 -10.58
C VAL A 86 13.58 -7.94 -9.43
N ASN A 87 14.15 -9.03 -8.92
CA ASN A 87 15.20 -9.02 -7.88
C ASN A 87 16.49 -8.36 -8.37
#